data_AF-A0A7W4DA34-F1
#
_entry.id   AF-A0A7W4DA34-F1
#
_cell.length_a   1.000
_cell.length_b   1.000
_cell.length_c   1.000
_cell.angle_alpha   90.00
_cell.angle_beta   90.00
_cell.angle_gamma   90.00
#
_symmetry.space_group_name_H-M   'P 1'
#
loop_
_entity.id
_entity.type
_entity.pdbx_description
1 polymer ?
#
loop_
_entity_poly.entity_id
_entity_poly.type
_entity_poly.pdbx_seq_one_letter_code
_entity_poly.pdbx_strand_id
1 'polypeptide(L)'
;MSQAVTTANSTSNLTALLVPLADRTLMLPNVALAELIPYRAPQITPGLPAWFLGQIAWRDLQLPLLSFEAASNGQPQIGPGVRVAVLNALGGRDQVKFIALLVQGIPRSLKVDGHLARANETLAPLELDAVQLGEAVVKIPDLIGLEQKLADAGLI
;
A
#
# COMPACT_ATOMS: atom_id res chain seq x y z
N MET A 1 -19.66 -33.08 -33.00
CA MET A 1 -18.39 -32.45 -33.42
C MET A 1 -18.79 -31.09 -33.99
N SER A 2 -18.37 -29.93 -33.51
CA SER A 2 -17.03 -29.55 -33.02
C SER A 2 -17.15 -28.33 -32.10
N GLN A 3 -16.37 -28.31 -31.01
CA GLN A 3 -16.15 -27.10 -30.22
C GLN A 3 -15.23 -26.15 -30.99
N ALA A 4 -15.42 -24.85 -30.83
CA ALA A 4 -14.37 -23.86 -31.04
C ALA A 4 -14.18 -23.12 -29.72
N VAL A 5 -13.08 -23.46 -29.06
CA VAL A 5 -12.49 -22.75 -27.93
C VAL A 5 -11.89 -21.46 -28.48
N THR A 6 -12.32 -20.30 -27.97
CA THR A 6 -11.65 -19.02 -28.20
C THR A 6 -10.87 -18.65 -26.95
N THR A 7 -9.61 -19.06 -26.89
CA THR A 7 -8.64 -18.61 -25.88
C THR A 7 -8.22 -17.18 -26.24
N ALA A 8 -8.90 -16.18 -25.68
CA ALA A 8 -8.44 -14.80 -25.74
C ALA A 8 -7.41 -14.55 -24.61
N ASN A 9 -6.16 -14.95 -24.82
CA ASN A 9 -5.05 -14.44 -24.02
C ASN A 9 -4.68 -13.04 -24.52
N SER A 10 -5.53 -12.05 -24.22
CA SER A 10 -5.13 -10.66 -24.30
C SER A 10 -4.18 -10.40 -23.14
N THR A 11 -2.89 -10.16 -23.41
CA THR A 11 -1.95 -9.59 -22.44
C THR A 11 -2.53 -8.27 -21.94
N SER A 12 -3.21 -8.32 -20.79
CA SER A 12 -3.84 -7.16 -20.18
C SER A 12 -2.76 -6.28 -19.59
N ASN A 13 -2.42 -5.20 -20.29
CA ASN A 13 -1.58 -4.15 -19.71
C ASN A 13 -2.33 -3.50 -18.56
N LEU A 14 -1.77 -3.60 -17.35
CA LEU A 14 -2.29 -3.00 -16.14
C LEU A 14 -1.44 -1.78 -15.77
N THR A 15 -2.08 -0.75 -15.24
CA THR A 15 -1.37 0.38 -14.65
C THR A 15 -1.18 0.14 -13.15
N ALA A 16 0.08 0.06 -12.74
CA ALA A 16 0.50 0.02 -11.36
C ALA A 16 1.03 1.40 -10.90
N LEU A 17 1.12 1.56 -9.59
CA LEU A 17 1.75 2.68 -8.92
C LEU A 17 2.94 2.17 -8.10
N LEU A 18 4.09 2.79 -8.30
CA LEU A 18 5.26 2.64 -7.46
C LEU A 18 5.18 3.68 -6.35
N VAL A 19 4.90 3.23 -5.13
CA VAL A 19 4.76 4.05 -3.94
C VAL A 19 6.07 3.98 -3.14
N PRO A 20 6.89 5.04 -3.14
CA PRO A 20 8.14 5.05 -2.39
C PRO A 20 7.87 5.10 -0.88
N LEU A 21 8.50 4.19 -0.14
CA LEU A 21 8.68 4.24 1.30
C LEU A 21 10.13 4.59 1.62
N ALA A 22 10.49 4.67 2.89
CA ALA A 22 11.86 5.04 3.27
C ALA A 22 12.89 3.95 3.00
N ASP A 23 12.50 2.69 3.15
CA ASP A 23 13.40 1.53 3.03
C ASP A 23 13.14 0.67 1.80
N ARG A 24 11.99 0.83 1.14
CA ARG A 24 11.57 0.04 -0.03
C ARG A 24 10.59 0.80 -0.90
N THR A 25 10.21 0.22 -2.03
CA THR A 25 9.13 0.73 -2.89
C THR A 25 8.02 -0.30 -2.97
N LEU A 26 6.78 0.12 -2.71
CA LEU A 26 5.61 -0.73 -2.87
C LEU A 26 5.05 -0.61 -4.29
N MET A 27 4.58 -1.71 -4.86
CA MET A 27 3.79 -1.72 -6.08
C MET A 27 2.31 -1.94 -5.71
N LEU A 28 1.47 -0.97 -6.06
CA LEU A 28 0.02 -1.02 -5.85
C LEU A 28 -0.73 -0.99 -7.19
N PRO A 29 -1.94 -1.57 -7.29
CA PRO A 29 -2.86 -1.26 -8.37
C PRO A 29 -3.16 0.23 -8.38
N ASN A 30 -3.30 0.85 -9.55
CA ASN A 30 -3.63 2.27 -9.64
C ASN A 30 -4.94 2.63 -8.89
N VAL A 31 -5.91 1.72 -8.91
CA VAL A 31 -7.19 1.89 -8.24
C VAL A 31 -7.11 1.83 -6.70
N ALA A 32 -5.99 1.39 -6.12
CA ALA A 32 -5.84 1.35 -4.67
C ALA A 32 -5.63 2.75 -4.08
N LEU A 33 -5.02 3.68 -4.82
CA LEU A 33 -4.77 5.04 -4.37
C LEU A 33 -5.99 5.92 -4.67
N ALA A 34 -6.63 6.45 -3.63
CA ALA A 34 -7.74 7.38 -3.75
C ALA A 34 -7.27 8.84 -3.88
N GLU A 35 -6.27 9.23 -3.08
CA GLU A 35 -5.75 10.60 -3.06
C GLU A 35 -4.33 10.64 -2.49
N LEU A 36 -3.52 11.60 -2.96
CA LEU A 36 -2.23 11.91 -2.35
C LEU A 36 -2.32 13.31 -1.73
N ILE A 37 -2.19 13.39 -0.41
CA ILE A 37 -2.35 14.64 0.34
C ILE A 37 -1.05 15.04 1.06
N PRO A 38 -0.87 16.33 1.42
CA PRO A 38 0.24 16.76 2.25
C PRO A 38 0.19 16.09 3.62
N TYR A 39 1.36 15.70 4.14
CA TYR A 39 1.47 15.23 5.52
C TYR A 39 1.21 16.36 6.50
N ARG A 40 0.38 16.08 7.51
CA ARG A 40 0.20 16.90 8.71
C ARG A 40 0.40 15.99 9.89
N ALA A 41 1.24 16.40 10.84
CA ALA A 41 1.52 15.59 12.02
C ALA A 41 0.21 15.34 12.80
N PRO A 42 -0.23 14.08 12.93
CA PRO A 42 -1.39 13.75 13.75
C PRO A 42 -1.04 13.84 15.24
N GLN A 43 -2.07 13.82 16.08
CA GLN A 43 -1.87 13.67 17.51
C GLN A 43 -1.50 12.21 17.83
N ILE A 44 -0.35 12.02 18.44
CA ILE A 44 0.15 10.70 18.83
C ILE A 44 -0.48 10.33 20.17
N THR A 45 -1.08 9.13 20.23
CA THR A 45 -1.62 8.56 21.47
C THR A 45 -0.59 7.60 22.08
N PRO A 46 -0.12 7.84 23.32
CA PRO A 46 0.78 6.92 24.01
C PRO A 46 0.17 5.52 24.17
N GLY A 47 1.01 4.49 24.11
CA GLY A 47 0.59 3.10 24.30
C GLY A 47 0.02 2.42 23.07
N LEU A 48 -0.09 3.11 21.94
CA LEU A 48 -0.44 2.50 20.66
C LEU A 48 0.79 1.94 19.93
N PRO A 49 0.60 0.94 19.04
CA PRO A 49 1.70 0.38 18.27
C PRO A 49 2.40 1.42 17.40
N ALA A 50 3.72 1.30 17.23
CA ALA A 50 4.54 2.27 16.48
C ALA A 50 4.13 2.42 14.99
N TRP A 51 3.41 1.44 14.44
CA TRP A 51 2.88 1.50 13.08
C TRP A 51 1.62 2.34 12.93
N PHE A 52 0.94 2.68 14.03
CA PHE A 52 -0.18 3.60 14.04
C PHE A 52 0.32 4.99 14.43
N LEU A 53 0.36 5.90 13.45
CA LEU A 53 0.93 7.24 13.65
C LEU A 53 -0.09 8.21 14.25
N GLY A 54 -1.38 7.87 14.21
CA GLY A 54 -2.47 8.68 14.73
C GLY A 54 -3.65 8.74 13.76
N GLN A 55 -4.57 9.66 14.02
CA GLN A 55 -5.71 9.94 13.15
C GLN A 55 -5.47 11.21 12.34
N ILE A 56 -5.89 11.23 11.08
CA ILE A 56 -5.87 12.41 10.23
C ILE A 56 -7.25 12.73 9.67
N ALA A 57 -7.55 14.02 9.50
CA ALA A 57 -8.73 14.45 8.78
C ALA A 57 -8.52 14.32 7.27
N TRP A 58 -9.48 13.70 6.59
CA TRP A 58 -9.55 13.67 5.13
C TRP A 58 -11.01 13.76 4.68
N ARG A 59 -11.36 14.85 3.98
CA ARG A 59 -12.76 15.21 3.71
C ARG A 59 -13.55 15.25 5.02
N ASP A 60 -14.71 14.61 5.09
CA ASP A 60 -15.55 14.53 6.29
C ASP A 60 -15.25 13.30 7.17
N LEU A 61 -14.10 12.64 6.97
CA LEU A 61 -13.71 11.41 7.67
C LEU A 61 -12.47 11.63 8.53
N GLN A 62 -12.32 10.78 9.56
CA GLN A 62 -11.07 10.58 10.28
C GLN A 62 -10.49 9.25 9.83
N LEU A 63 -9.24 9.27 9.34
CA LEU A 63 -8.55 8.09 8.82
C LEU A 63 -7.38 7.71 9.71
N PRO A 64 -7.17 6.41 9.97
CA PRO A 64 -5.97 5.93 10.63
C PRO A 64 -4.76 6.14 9.69
N LEU A 65 -3.76 6.89 10.16
CA LEU A 65 -2.49 7.06 9.46
C LEU A 65 -1.49 6.00 9.92
N LEU A 66 -0.96 5.26 8.95
CA LEU A 66 -0.11 4.10 9.18
C LEU A 66 1.30 4.31 8.63
N SER A 67 2.28 3.66 9.24
CA SER A 67 3.57 3.35 8.60
C SER A 67 3.60 1.87 8.25
N PHE A 68 3.74 1.58 6.96
CA PHE A 68 3.90 0.22 6.47
C PHE A 68 5.22 -0.37 6.95
N GLU A 69 6.30 0.43 6.93
CA GLU A 69 7.61 0.00 7.40
C GLU A 69 7.52 -0.51 8.83
N ALA A 70 6.96 0.28 9.75
CA ALA A 70 6.76 -0.11 11.15
C ALA A 70 5.82 -1.31 11.32
N ALA A 71 4.83 -1.48 10.45
CA ALA A 71 3.95 -2.65 10.47
C ALA A 71 4.68 -3.93 9.97
N SER A 72 5.78 -3.75 9.24
CA SER A 72 6.60 -4.74 8.55
C SER A 72 8.04 -4.80 9.12
N ASN A 73 8.19 -4.73 10.45
CA ASN A 73 9.46 -4.82 11.21
C ASN A 73 10.47 -3.66 11.04
N GLY A 74 10.12 -2.62 10.30
CA GLY A 74 10.88 -1.39 10.16
C GLY A 74 10.51 -0.32 11.20
N GLN A 75 10.73 0.94 10.86
CA GLN A 75 10.39 2.11 11.68
C GLN A 75 9.80 3.20 10.79
N PRO A 76 8.89 4.03 11.31
CA PRO A 76 8.37 5.15 10.54
C PRO A 76 9.47 6.19 10.34
N GLN A 77 9.60 6.71 9.12
CA GLN A 77 10.54 7.80 8.82
C GLN A 77 9.79 9.04 8.37
N ILE A 78 9.80 10.06 9.21
CA ILE A 78 9.19 11.35 8.93
C ILE A 78 10.31 12.33 8.59
N GLY A 79 10.41 12.68 7.31
CA GLY A 79 11.45 13.56 6.78
C GLY A 79 10.90 14.58 5.79
N PRO A 80 11.78 15.37 5.14
CA PRO A 80 11.35 16.31 4.11
C PRO A 80 10.71 15.55 2.93
N GLY A 81 9.58 16.05 2.43
CA GLY A 81 8.90 15.49 1.26
C GLY A 81 7.94 14.34 1.54
N VAL A 82 7.74 13.95 2.80
CA VAL A 82 6.71 12.97 3.15
C VAL A 82 5.31 13.44 2.71
N ARG A 83 4.52 12.47 2.27
CA ARG A 83 3.14 12.64 1.84
C ARG A 83 2.29 11.58 2.53
N VAL A 84 0.98 11.72 2.39
CA VAL A 84 0.03 10.71 2.80
C VAL A 84 -0.69 10.18 1.58
N ALA A 85 -0.60 8.87 1.35
CA ALA A 85 -1.41 8.15 0.39
C ALA A 85 -2.69 7.69 1.08
N VAL A 86 -3.84 8.23 0.66
CA VAL A 86 -5.16 7.70 1.05
C VAL A 86 -5.47 6.53 0.14
N LEU A 87 -5.65 5.35 0.75
CA LEU A 87 -5.91 4.11 0.04
C LEU A 87 -7.37 3.70 0.21
N ASN A 88 -7.96 3.14 -0.85
CA ASN A 88 -9.24 2.42 -0.75
C ASN A 88 -9.02 1.17 0.10
N ALA A 89 -9.85 1.00 1.13
CA ALA A 89 -9.84 -0.22 1.94
C ALA A 89 -10.38 -1.40 1.11
N LEU A 90 -9.71 -2.54 1.23
CA LEU A 90 -9.97 -3.76 0.48
C LEU A 90 -10.53 -4.89 1.37
N GLY A 91 -10.50 -4.73 2.70
CA GLY A 91 -10.92 -5.73 3.68
C GLY A 91 -12.44 -5.93 3.82
N GLY A 92 -13.25 -5.21 3.03
CA GLY A 92 -14.70 -5.45 2.95
C GLY A 92 -15.49 -5.08 4.22
N ARG A 93 -14.96 -4.20 5.07
CA ARG A 93 -15.63 -3.76 6.30
C ARG A 93 -16.51 -2.54 6.03
N ASP A 94 -17.80 -2.62 6.37
CA ASP A 94 -18.80 -1.60 6.03
C ASP A 94 -18.43 -0.17 6.47
N GLN A 95 -17.74 -0.06 7.61
CA GLN A 95 -17.38 1.22 8.22
C GLN A 95 -16.00 1.74 7.84
N VAL A 96 -15.17 0.92 7.18
CA VAL A 96 -13.79 1.27 6.82
C VAL A 96 -13.68 1.28 5.31
N LYS A 97 -13.79 2.48 4.74
CA LYS A 97 -13.72 2.69 3.29
C LYS A 97 -12.33 3.12 2.83
N PHE A 98 -11.56 3.73 3.73
CA PHE A 98 -10.25 4.27 3.43
C PHE A 98 -9.31 4.10 4.63
N ILE A 99 -8.02 3.97 4.33
CA ILE A 99 -6.92 4.06 5.30
C ILE A 99 -5.86 5.02 4.75
N ALA A 100 -5.00 5.56 5.62
CA ALA A 100 -3.95 6.46 5.21
C ALA A 100 -2.56 5.85 5.45
N LEU A 101 -1.66 6.03 4.50
CA LEU A 101 -0.29 5.52 4.57
C LEU A 101 0.72 6.66 4.42
N LEU A 102 1.71 6.73 5.31
CA LEU A 102 2.86 7.62 5.18
C LEU A 102 3.77 7.13 4.04
N VAL A 103 4.12 8.02 3.11
CA VAL A 103 4.94 7.69 1.92
C VAL A 103 5.99 8.77 1.66
N GLN A 104 7.06 8.41 0.93
CA GLN A 104 8.21 9.26 0.65
C GLN A 104 8.11 9.93 -0.74
N GLY A 105 7.26 10.95 -0.84
CA GLY A 105 7.10 11.72 -2.07
C GLY A 105 5.95 11.22 -2.95
N ILE A 106 6.09 11.41 -4.26
CA ILE A 106 4.99 11.22 -5.23
C ILE A 106 5.09 9.82 -5.86
N PRO A 107 4.03 8.99 -5.78
CA PRO A 107 3.98 7.73 -6.47
C PRO A 107 4.14 7.88 -7.99
N ARG A 108 4.84 6.93 -8.61
CA ARG A 108 5.07 6.93 -10.07
C ARG A 108 4.22 5.87 -10.75
N SER A 109 3.58 6.22 -11.86
CA SER A 109 2.84 5.24 -12.66
C SER A 109 3.79 4.36 -13.47
N LEU A 110 3.48 3.07 -13.52
CA LEU A 110 4.18 2.07 -14.32
C LEU A 110 3.17 1.20 -15.05
N LYS A 111 3.39 0.98 -16.35
CA LYS A 111 2.66 -0.06 -17.09
C LYS A 111 3.34 -1.40 -16.84
N VAL A 112 2.54 -2.37 -16.41
CA VAL A 112 2.97 -3.75 -16.20
C VAL A 112 2.17 -4.67 -17.12
N ASP A 113 2.82 -5.70 -17.62
CA ASP A 113 2.16 -6.80 -18.31
C ASP A 113 1.99 -7.99 -17.36
N GLY A 114 1.40 -9.08 -17.84
CA GLY A 114 1.21 -10.31 -17.06
C GLY A 114 2.51 -11.09 -16.76
N HIS A 115 3.68 -10.60 -17.18
CA HIS A 115 4.96 -11.31 -17.14
C HIS A 115 5.97 -10.63 -16.20
N LEU A 116 5.50 -10.17 -15.05
CA LEU A 116 6.39 -9.63 -14.00
C LEU A 116 7.33 -10.71 -13.46
N ALA A 117 8.64 -10.46 -13.57
CA ALA A 117 9.65 -11.34 -13.01
C ALA A 117 9.65 -11.23 -11.48
N ARG A 118 9.44 -12.36 -10.79
CA ARG A 118 9.58 -12.43 -9.34
C ARG A 118 11.05 -12.28 -8.94
N ALA A 119 11.31 -11.48 -7.91
CA ALA A 119 12.62 -11.37 -7.28
C ALA A 119 12.76 -12.48 -6.22
N ASN A 120 13.97 -13.04 -6.09
CA ASN A 120 14.26 -14.06 -5.08
C ASN A 120 14.73 -13.39 -3.77
N GLU A 121 13.81 -12.71 -3.10
CA GLU A 121 14.04 -11.95 -1.88
C GLU A 121 13.20 -12.50 -0.74
N THR A 122 13.73 -12.45 0.48
CA THR A 122 12.94 -12.79 1.68
C THR A 122 11.85 -11.73 1.86
N LEU A 123 10.61 -12.19 2.01
CA LEU A 123 9.46 -11.31 2.26
C LEU A 123 9.38 -10.94 3.74
N ALA A 124 9.25 -9.64 4.01
CA ALA A 124 8.93 -9.14 5.33
C ALA A 124 7.42 -9.33 5.64
N PRO A 125 6.97 -9.16 6.89
CA PRO A 125 5.54 -9.22 7.20
C PRO A 125 4.75 -8.23 6.34
N LEU A 126 3.55 -8.61 5.90
CA LEU A 126 2.72 -7.82 4.97
C LEU A 126 3.32 -7.65 3.56
N GLU A 127 4.36 -8.39 3.17
CA GLU A 127 4.76 -8.50 1.77
C GLU A 127 4.21 -9.80 1.18
N LEU A 128 3.43 -9.70 0.11
CA LEU A 128 2.87 -10.84 -0.61
C LEU A 128 3.82 -11.39 -1.67
N ASP A 129 4.60 -10.51 -2.30
CA ASP A 129 5.57 -10.89 -3.33
C ASP A 129 6.64 -9.79 -3.49
N ALA A 130 7.73 -10.13 -4.19
CA ALA A 130 8.76 -9.20 -4.61
C ALA A 130 8.95 -9.31 -6.12
N VAL A 131 9.03 -8.18 -6.81
CA VAL A 131 9.09 -8.10 -8.27
C VAL A 131 10.33 -7.35 -8.71
N GLN A 132 11.05 -7.93 -9.68
CA GLN A 132 12.21 -7.30 -10.31
C GLN A 132 11.75 -6.34 -11.41
N LEU A 133 12.15 -5.07 -11.31
CA LEU A 133 11.90 -4.02 -12.29
C LEU A 133 13.23 -3.36 -12.70
N GLY A 134 13.82 -3.83 -13.79
CA GLY A 134 15.17 -3.42 -14.18
C GLY A 134 16.16 -3.80 -13.08
N GLU A 135 16.85 -2.83 -12.50
CA GLU A 135 17.80 -3.03 -11.40
C GLU A 135 17.14 -2.93 -10.01
N ALA A 136 15.89 -2.46 -9.92
CA ALA A 136 15.20 -2.27 -8.66
C ALA A 136 14.31 -3.47 -8.31
N VAL A 137 14.22 -3.79 -7.02
CA VAL A 137 13.20 -4.69 -6.48
C VAL A 137 12.10 -3.86 -5.84
N VAL A 138 10.85 -4.20 -6.15
CA VAL A 138 9.66 -3.59 -5.53
C VAL A 138 8.81 -4.67 -4.87
N LYS A 139 8.02 -4.27 -3.88
CA LYS A 139 7.28 -5.18 -3.01
C LYS A 139 5.78 -5.06 -3.25
N ILE A 140 5.08 -6.18 -3.35
CA ILE A 140 3.62 -6.19 -3.42
C ILE A 140 3.11 -6.30 -1.97
N PRO A 141 2.42 -5.28 -1.43
CA PRO A 141 1.98 -5.29 -0.04
C PRO A 141 0.66 -6.03 0.15
N ASP A 142 0.50 -6.61 1.34
CA ASP A 142 -0.76 -7.14 1.86
C ASP A 142 -1.56 -6.02 2.54
N LEU A 143 -2.36 -5.29 1.75
CA LEU A 143 -3.21 -4.22 2.28
C LEU A 143 -4.34 -4.78 3.18
N ILE A 144 -4.85 -5.97 2.87
CA ILE A 144 -5.89 -6.62 3.67
C ILE A 144 -5.32 -7.03 5.03
N GLY A 145 -4.10 -7.59 5.06
CA GLY A 145 -3.38 -7.90 6.30
C GLY A 145 -3.06 -6.64 7.13
N LEU A 146 -2.75 -5.52 6.47
CA LEU A 146 -2.54 -4.24 7.16
C LEU A 146 -3.84 -3.74 7.80
N GLU A 147 -4.97 -3.86 7.09
CA GLU A 147 -6.30 -3.58 7.66
C GLU A 147 -6.63 -4.55 8.80
N GLN A 148 -6.25 -5.82 8.73
CA GLN A 148 -6.44 -6.77 9.83
C GLN A 148 -5.70 -6.36 11.09
N LYS A 149 -4.45 -5.89 10.99
CA LYS A 149 -3.73 -5.33 12.15
C LYS A 149 -4.47 -4.19 12.84
N LEU A 150 -5.12 -3.31 12.06
CA LEU A 150 -5.93 -2.23 12.61
C LEU A 150 -7.12 -2.76 13.40
N ALA A 151 -7.83 -3.76 12.88
CA ALA A 151 -8.97 -4.38 13.57
C ALA A 151 -8.53 -5.13 14.84
N ASP A 152 -7.44 -5.91 14.76
CA ASP A 152 -6.91 -6.65 15.91
C ASP A 152 -6.47 -5.72 17.05
N ALA A 153 -6.05 -4.50 16.71
CA ALA A 153 -5.69 -3.45 17.67
C ALA A 153 -6.89 -2.63 18.18
N GLY A 154 -8.11 -2.89 17.70
CA GLY A 154 -9.32 -2.14 18.06
C GLY A 154 -9.32 -0.68 17.59
N LEU A 155 -8.63 -0.39 16.48
CA LEU A 155 -8.48 0.96 15.93
C LEU A 155 -9.48 1.29 14.82
N ILE A 156 -10.27 0.30 14.40
CA ILE A 156 -11.38 0.37 13.43
C ILE A 156 -12.43 -0.70 13.74
#